data_AF-A0A838EX79-F1
#
_entry.id   AF-A0A838EX79-F1
#
_cell.length_a   1.000
_cell.length_b   1.000
_cell.length_c   1.000
_cell.angle_alpha   90.00
_cell.angle_beta   90.00
_cell.angle_gamma   90.00
#
_symmetry.space_group_name_H-M   'P 1'
#
loop_
_entity.id
_entity.type
_entity.pdbx_description
1 polymer ?
#
loop_
_entity_poly.entity_id
_entity_poly.type
_entity_poly.pdbx_seq_one_letter_code
_entity_poly.pdbx_strand_id
1 'polypeptide(L)'
;PNASTFVSNPQMSWYYVPPFVEGEHGQVTIQKSKKLPLTKFLDSIRNGIEGSKLFTYKYSGKDLILTFVKTVQKELTLKEVTFHATKEAKSVQKMSEFEKMTLIYADGRKVNLKFLELKEDTTFPAKHFEFTPPKKTKIING
;
A
#
# COMPACT_ATOMS: atom_id res chain seq x y z
N PRO A 1 -2.91 2.08 21.04
CA PRO A 1 -2.52 2.78 19.80
C PRO A 1 -3.76 3.44 19.16
N ASN A 2 -3.73 4.76 18.96
CA ASN A 2 -4.80 5.43 18.22
C ASN A 2 -4.57 5.18 16.72
N ALA A 3 -5.56 4.59 16.04
CA ALA A 3 -5.39 4.15 14.66
C ALA A 3 -5.24 5.36 13.72
N SER A 4 -4.12 5.43 13.00
CA SER A 4 -3.98 6.35 11.87
C SER A 4 -4.78 5.84 10.67
N THR A 5 -5.30 6.76 9.87
CA THR A 5 -6.09 6.43 8.69
C THR A 5 -5.40 6.96 7.43
N PHE A 6 -5.25 6.10 6.43
CA PHE A 6 -4.80 6.50 5.09
C PHE A 6 -5.94 6.26 4.09
N VAL A 7 -6.34 7.32 3.38
CA VAL A 7 -7.35 7.27 2.32
C VAL A 7 -6.74 7.87 1.06
N SER A 8 -7.01 7.29 -0.11
CA SER A 8 -6.54 7.81 -1.39
C SER A 8 -7.57 7.59 -2.49
N ASN A 9 -7.69 8.57 -3.37
CA ASN A 9 -8.40 8.49 -4.64
C ASN A 9 -7.45 8.91 -5.80
N PRO A 10 -7.89 8.92 -7.07
CA PRO A 10 -7.01 9.26 -8.20
C PRO A 10 -6.39 10.68 -8.16
N GLN A 11 -6.98 11.59 -7.39
CA GLN A 11 -6.56 12.99 -7.31
C GLN A 11 -5.74 13.27 -6.04
N MET A 12 -6.26 12.85 -4.89
CA MET A 12 -5.81 13.27 -3.58
C MET A 12 -5.71 12.08 -2.60
N SER A 13 -4.80 12.22 -1.65
CA SER A 13 -4.59 11.28 -0.55
C SER A 13 -4.55 12.04 0.77
N TRP A 14 -5.02 11.38 1.82
CA TRP A 14 -5.14 11.91 3.17
C TRP A 14 -4.49 10.92 4.14
N TYR A 15 -3.53 11.40 4.92
CA TYR A 15 -2.98 10.66 6.04
C TYR A 15 -3.37 11.36 7.34
N TYR A 16 -4.31 10.77 8.07
CA TYR A 16 -4.82 11.30 9.32
C TYR A 16 -4.20 10.58 10.51
N VAL A 17 -3.66 11.38 11.43
CA VAL A 17 -3.18 10.96 12.73
C VAL A 17 -4.10 11.58 13.78
N PRO A 18 -4.85 10.79 14.56
CA PRO A 18 -5.69 11.31 15.62
C PRO A 18 -4.85 11.98 16.72
N PRO A 19 -5.45 12.88 17.52
CA PRO A 19 -4.77 13.46 18.67
C PRO A 19 -4.37 12.36 19.67
N PHE A 20 -3.27 12.59 20.39
CA PHE A 20 -2.82 11.67 21.43
C PHE A 20 -3.66 11.83 22.70
N VAL A 21 -3.97 13.07 23.07
CA VAL A 21 -4.82 13.42 24.22
C VAL A 21 -6.18 13.94 23.75
N GLU A 22 -7.25 13.54 24.43
CA GLU A 22 -8.59 14.05 24.17
C GLU A 22 -8.63 15.58 24.39
N GLY A 23 -9.08 16.32 23.37
CA GLY A 23 -9.13 17.78 23.39
C GLY A 23 -8.03 18.47 22.56
N GLU A 24 -6.95 17.76 22.23
CA GLU A 24 -5.91 18.25 21.32
C GLU A 24 -6.30 18.13 19.83
N HIS A 25 -5.50 18.76 18.97
CA HIS A 25 -5.72 18.70 17.53
C HIS A 25 -5.14 17.43 16.93
N GLY A 26 -5.94 16.75 16.10
CA GLY A 26 -5.40 15.76 15.17
C GLY A 26 -4.61 16.42 14.05
N GLN A 27 -3.97 15.62 13.20
CA GLN A 27 -3.27 16.10 12.02
C GLN A 27 -3.72 15.34 10.78
N VAL A 28 -3.96 16.04 9.68
CA VAL A 28 -4.14 15.43 8.36
C VAL A 28 -3.12 16.01 7.39
N THR A 29 -2.41 15.12 6.71
CA THR A 29 -1.55 15.50 5.57
C THR A 29 -2.30 15.21 4.29
N ILE A 30 -2.42 16.23 3.42
CA ILE A 30 -3.14 16.17 2.16
C ILE A 30 -2.14 16.37 1.02
N GLN A 31 -2.12 15.46 0.05
CA GLN A 31 -1.17 15.50 -1.07
C GLN A 31 -1.74 14.82 -2.33
N LYS A 32 -1.20 15.20 -3.49
CA LYS A 32 -1.62 14.62 -4.79
C LYS A 32 -1.23 13.14 -4.88
N SER A 33 -2.20 12.25 -5.11
CA SER A 33 -1.98 10.80 -5.12
C SER A 33 -0.94 10.35 -6.15
N LYS A 34 -0.90 10.99 -7.32
CA LYS A 34 0.07 10.67 -8.39
C LYS A 34 1.54 10.87 -7.98
N LYS A 35 1.79 11.66 -6.93
CA LYS A 35 3.14 11.90 -6.42
C LYS A 35 3.57 10.87 -5.38
N LEU A 36 2.65 10.09 -4.83
CA LEU A 36 2.98 9.12 -3.81
C LEU A 36 3.60 7.84 -4.39
N PRO A 37 4.75 7.40 -3.87
CA PRO A 37 5.35 6.16 -4.34
C PRO A 37 4.47 4.93 -4.03
N LEU A 38 3.80 4.90 -2.87
CA LEU A 38 2.95 3.76 -2.46
C LEU A 38 1.73 3.58 -3.38
N THR A 39 1.08 4.66 -3.78
CA THR A 39 -0.07 4.60 -4.71
C THR A 39 0.38 4.10 -6.08
N LYS A 40 1.52 4.59 -6.59
CA LYS A 40 2.11 4.07 -7.84
C LYS A 40 2.39 2.57 -7.77
N PHE A 41 2.89 2.08 -6.64
CA PHE A 41 3.11 0.65 -6.42
C PHE A 41 1.80 -0.14 -6.46
N LEU A 42 0.79 0.27 -5.68
CA LEU A 42 -0.52 -0.40 -5.67
C LEU A 42 -1.21 -0.37 -7.04
N ASP A 43 -1.14 0.76 -7.74
CA ASP A 43 -1.64 0.91 -9.11
C ASP A 43 -0.91 -0.01 -10.09
N SER A 44 0.42 -0.18 -9.94
CA SER A 44 1.18 -1.10 -10.79
C SER A 44 0.79 -2.56 -10.57
N ILE A 45 0.45 -2.96 -9.35
CA ILE A 45 -0.08 -4.31 -9.10
C ILE A 45 -1.46 -4.46 -9.74
N ARG A 46 -2.33 -3.46 -9.58
CA ARG A 46 -3.68 -3.46 -10.17
C ARG A 46 -3.64 -3.60 -11.70
N ASN A 47 -2.72 -2.91 -12.35
CA ASN A 47 -2.60 -2.89 -13.81
C ASN A 47 -1.80 -4.10 -14.37
N GLY A 48 -1.30 -4.97 -13.50
CA GLY A 48 -0.47 -6.12 -13.87
C GLY A 48 1.02 -5.89 -13.63
N ILE A 49 1.70 -6.94 -13.16
CA ILE A 49 3.12 -6.89 -12.78
C ILE A 49 4.08 -6.92 -13.98
N GLU A 50 3.61 -7.39 -15.14
CA GLU A 50 4.42 -7.51 -16.35
C GLU A 50 4.74 -6.14 -16.96
N GLY A 51 6.00 -5.92 -17.34
CA GLY A 51 6.43 -4.66 -17.97
C GLY A 51 6.50 -3.45 -17.03
N SER A 52 6.32 -3.64 -15.72
CA SER A 52 6.50 -2.57 -14.72
C SER A 52 7.89 -1.97 -14.78
N LYS A 53 7.98 -0.64 -14.83
CA LYS A 53 9.26 0.09 -14.71
C LYS A 53 9.70 0.30 -13.26
N LEU A 54 8.84 -0.07 -12.30
CA LEU A 54 9.08 0.17 -10.87
C LEU A 54 9.87 -0.95 -10.20
N PHE A 55 9.75 -2.17 -10.72
CA PHE A 55 10.36 -3.36 -10.15
C PHE A 55 10.61 -4.40 -11.23
N THR A 56 11.52 -5.33 -10.95
CA THR A 56 11.57 -6.62 -11.62
C THR A 56 10.79 -7.64 -10.81
N TYR A 57 10.30 -8.71 -11.44
CA TYR A 57 9.61 -9.79 -10.76
C TYR A 57 10.28 -11.13 -11.04
N LYS A 58 10.18 -12.05 -10.08
CA LYS A 58 10.58 -13.46 -10.24
C LYS A 58 9.65 -14.38 -9.46
N TYR A 59 9.48 -15.59 -9.97
CA TYR A 59 8.83 -16.68 -9.24
C TYR A 59 9.88 -17.57 -8.59
N SER A 60 9.66 -17.99 -7.35
CA SER A 60 10.52 -18.92 -6.63
C SER A 60 9.66 -19.84 -5.76
N GLY A 61 9.33 -21.02 -6.29
CA GLY A 61 8.37 -21.93 -5.66
C GLY A 61 7.02 -21.24 -5.44
N LYS A 62 6.61 -21.14 -4.17
CA LYS A 62 5.38 -20.47 -3.74
C LYS A 62 5.46 -18.95 -3.66
N ASP A 63 6.60 -18.36 -4.00
CA ASP A 63 6.82 -16.92 -3.83
C ASP A 63 6.84 -16.18 -5.17
N LEU A 64 6.08 -15.08 -5.24
CA LEU A 64 6.25 -14.03 -6.24
C LEU A 64 7.02 -12.89 -5.58
N ILE A 65 8.23 -12.63 -6.08
CA ILE A 65 9.14 -11.63 -5.50
C ILE A 65 9.23 -10.45 -6.46
N LEU A 66 8.89 -9.26 -5.97
CA LEU A 66 9.01 -7.98 -6.65
C LEU A 66 10.19 -7.21 -6.07
N THR A 67 11.26 -7.03 -6.84
CA THR A 67 12.44 -6.27 -6.43
C THR A 67 12.42 -4.88 -7.06
N PHE A 68 12.33 -3.83 -6.25
CA PHE A 68 12.24 -2.46 -6.76
C PHE A 68 13.57 -1.99 -7.37
N VAL A 69 13.50 -1.13 -8.38
CA VAL A 69 14.70 -0.45 -8.92
C VAL A 69 15.24 0.58 -7.92
N LYS A 70 16.55 0.88 -7.96
CA LYS A 70 17.21 1.73 -6.93
C LYS A 70 16.55 3.09 -6.70
N THR A 71 16.03 3.74 -7.74
CA THR A 71 15.31 5.03 -7.60
C THR A 71 14.04 4.85 -6.78
N VAL A 72 13.25 3.83 -7.10
CA VAL A 72 12.01 3.48 -6.39
C VAL A 72 12.28 3.01 -4.97
N GLN A 73 13.38 2.28 -4.73
CA GLN A 73 13.78 1.89 -3.37
C GLN A 73 14.00 3.10 -2.45
N LYS A 74 14.62 4.17 -2.97
CA LYS A 74 14.82 5.41 -2.21
C LYS A 74 13.50 6.13 -1.95
N GLU A 75 12.62 6.18 -2.95
CA GLU A 75 11.32 6.86 -2.85
C GLU A 75 10.35 6.12 -1.91
N LEU A 76 10.26 4.79 -2.01
CA LEU A 76 9.39 3.96 -1.18
C LEU A 76 9.99 3.58 0.17
N THR A 77 11.30 3.76 0.34
CA THR A 77 12.10 3.13 1.42
C THR A 77 11.96 1.60 1.45
N LEU A 78 11.57 1.00 0.33
CA LEU A 78 11.21 -0.42 0.20
C LEU A 78 12.10 -1.10 -0.82
N LYS A 79 12.75 -2.19 -0.41
CA LYS A 79 13.66 -2.98 -1.26
C LYS A 79 12.90 -4.01 -2.07
N GLU A 80 12.00 -4.74 -1.42
CA GLU A 80 11.35 -5.91 -1.99
C GLU A 80 9.95 -6.12 -1.39
N VAL A 81 9.05 -6.65 -2.21
CA VAL A 81 7.77 -7.21 -1.78
C VAL A 81 7.72 -8.66 -2.20
N THR A 82 7.40 -9.55 -1.27
CA THR A 82 7.16 -10.98 -1.56
C THR A 82 5.70 -11.29 -1.32
N PHE A 83 4.99 -11.75 -2.34
CA PHE A 83 3.69 -12.39 -2.19
C PHE A 83 3.88 -13.90 -2.07
N HIS A 84 3.24 -14.50 -1.08
CA HIS A 84 3.38 -15.92 -0.81
C HIS A 84 2.05 -16.61 -1.07
N ALA A 85 2.08 -17.59 -1.99
CA ALA A 85 0.92 -18.33 -2.43
C ALA A 85 0.77 -19.64 -1.65
N THR A 86 -0.45 -20.19 -1.65
CA THR A 86 -0.72 -21.51 -1.08
C THR A 86 -0.15 -22.65 -1.95
N LYS A 87 0.00 -22.38 -3.25
CA LYS A 87 0.55 -23.25 -4.31
C LYS A 87 1.73 -22.59 -5.02
N GLU A 88 2.27 -23.23 -6.06
CA GLU A 88 3.32 -22.65 -6.91
C GLU A 88 2.89 -21.28 -7.46
N ALA A 89 3.67 -20.23 -7.18
CA ALA A 89 3.27 -18.85 -7.46
C ALA A 89 3.06 -18.59 -8.97
N LYS A 90 3.81 -19.28 -9.82
CA LYS A 90 3.66 -19.20 -11.28
C LYS A 90 2.30 -19.74 -11.78
N SER A 91 1.62 -20.56 -10.99
CA SER A 91 0.32 -21.15 -11.32
C SER A 91 -0.87 -20.37 -10.74
N VAL A 92 -0.60 -19.31 -9.98
CA VAL A 92 -1.64 -18.44 -9.40
C VAL A 92 -2.30 -17.62 -10.49
N GLN A 93 -3.63 -17.60 -10.50
CA GLN A 93 -4.42 -16.80 -11.43
C GLN A 93 -5.12 -15.64 -10.72
N LYS A 94 -5.32 -15.75 -9.40
CA LYS A 94 -6.09 -14.80 -8.59
C LYS A 94 -5.31 -14.30 -7.39
N MET A 95 -5.54 -13.05 -6.98
CA MET A 95 -4.86 -12.45 -5.84
C MET A 95 -5.22 -13.14 -4.51
N SER A 96 -6.44 -13.67 -4.41
CA SER A 96 -6.95 -14.44 -3.27
C SER A 96 -6.20 -15.75 -3.01
N GLU A 97 -5.39 -16.22 -3.96
CA GLU A 97 -4.55 -17.41 -3.79
C GLU A 97 -3.22 -17.10 -3.08
N PHE A 98 -2.92 -15.81 -2.86
CA PHE A 98 -1.86 -15.37 -1.96
C PHE A 98 -2.39 -15.26 -0.53
N GLU A 99 -1.67 -15.84 0.44
CA GLU A 99 -2.07 -15.86 1.85
C GLU A 99 -1.41 -14.76 2.69
N LYS A 100 -0.26 -14.25 2.23
CA LYS A 100 0.52 -13.24 2.93
C LYS A 100 1.40 -12.45 1.98
N MET A 101 1.77 -11.26 2.42
CA MET A 101 2.75 -10.38 1.78
C MET A 101 3.83 -9.99 2.78
N THR A 102 5.08 -10.09 2.37
CA THR A 102 6.25 -9.65 3.14
C THR A 102 6.84 -8.40 2.50
N LEU A 103 6.93 -7.32 3.26
CA LEU A 103 7.59 -6.07 2.90
C LEU A 103 9.00 -6.08 3.47
N ILE A 104 10.02 -5.91 2.61
CA ILE A 104 11.42 -5.76 3.04
C ILE A 104 11.85 -4.32 2.76
N TYR A 105 12.07 -3.56 3.82
CA TYR A 105 12.52 -2.17 3.74
C TYR A 105 13.99 -2.07 3.33
N ALA A 106 14.39 -0.93 2.79
CA ALA A 106 15.76 -0.65 2.37
C ALA A 106 16.78 -0.76 3.54
N ASP A 107 16.31 -0.53 4.77
CA ASP A 107 17.08 -0.69 6.02
C ASP A 107 17.10 -2.13 6.56
N GLY A 108 16.47 -3.08 5.86
CA GLY A 108 16.41 -4.49 6.25
C GLY A 108 15.24 -4.86 7.18
N ARG A 109 14.44 -3.90 7.67
CA ARG A 109 13.23 -4.21 8.42
C ARG A 109 12.26 -5.02 7.58
N LYS A 110 11.56 -5.95 8.22
CA LYS A 110 10.57 -6.82 7.58
C LYS A 110 9.21 -6.63 8.23
N VAL A 111 8.17 -6.48 7.40
CA VAL A 111 6.77 -6.44 7.85
C VAL A 111 6.01 -7.54 7.12
N ASN A 112 5.39 -8.44 7.89
CA ASN A 112 4.57 -9.51 7.35
C ASN A 112 3.09 -9.12 7.50
N LEU A 113 2.36 -9.14 6.40
CA LEU A 113 0.92 -8.91 6.35
C LEU A 113 0.24 -10.21 5.93
N LYS A 114 -0.61 -10.75 6.79
CA LYS A 114 -1.41 -11.94 6.47
C LYS A 114 -2.77 -11.48 5.94
N PHE A 115 -3.20 -12.05 4.81
CA PHE A 115 -4.54 -11.85 4.30
C PHE A 115 -5.47 -12.83 5.01
N LEU A 116 -6.43 -12.30 5.78
CA LEU A 116 -7.40 -13.12 6.51
C LEU A 116 -8.65 -13.40 5.65
N GLU A 117 -9.17 -12.36 5.00
CA GLU A 117 -10.32 -12.44 4.12
C GLU A 117 -10.06 -11.50 2.94
N LEU A 118 -9.71 -12.08 1.78
CA LEU A 118 -9.55 -11.32 0.54
C LEU A 118 -10.79 -11.53 -0.33
N LYS A 119 -11.56 -10.47 -0.54
CA LYS A 119 -12.72 -10.48 -1.45
C LYS A 119 -12.32 -9.85 -2.77
N GLU A 120 -12.54 -10.58 -3.85
CA GLU A 120 -12.37 -10.09 -5.22
C GLU A 120 -13.69 -9.56 -5.76
N ASP A 121 -13.62 -8.74 -6.81
CA ASP A 121 -14.78 -8.19 -7.52
C ASP A 121 -15.79 -7.41 -6.65
N THR A 122 -15.32 -6.86 -5.53
CA THR A 122 -16.13 -6.00 -4.66
C THR A 122 -16.26 -4.60 -5.26
N THR A 123 -17.49 -4.07 -5.26
CA THR A 123 -17.75 -2.66 -5.56
C THR A 123 -17.86 -1.86 -4.27
N PHE A 124 -17.18 -0.71 -4.23
CA PHE A 124 -17.24 0.21 -3.10
C PHE A 124 -17.83 1.55 -3.54
N PRO A 125 -18.73 2.15 -2.75
CA PRO A 125 -19.20 3.51 -2.99
C PRO A 125 -18.04 4.51 -3.00
N ALA A 126 -18.10 5.54 -3.85
CA ALA A 126 -17.06 6.57 -3.96
C ALA A 126 -16.69 7.21 -2.61
N LYS A 127 -17.68 7.40 -1.72
CA LYS A 127 -17.50 7.90 -0.35
C LYS A 127 -16.49 7.11 0.51
N HIS A 128 -16.18 5.85 0.19
CA HIS A 128 -15.15 5.09 0.91
C HIS A 128 -13.72 5.53 0.54
N PHE A 129 -13.57 6.28 -0.55
CA PHE A 129 -12.29 6.84 -1.04
C PHE A 129 -12.23 8.36 -0.87
N GLU A 130 -13.16 8.93 -0.10
CA GLU A 130 -13.19 10.32 0.30
C GLU A 130 -12.89 10.41 1.79
N PHE A 131 -12.21 11.48 2.21
CA PHE A 131 -11.91 11.69 3.62
C PHE A 131 -12.22 13.12 4.02
N THR A 132 -13.10 13.27 5.01
CA THR A 132 -13.38 14.55 5.66
C THR A 132 -12.66 14.57 7.00
N PRO A 133 -11.66 15.44 7.20
CA PRO A 133 -10.98 15.56 8.47
C PRO A 133 -11.96 15.91 9.60
N PRO A 134 -11.88 15.24 10.77
CA PRO A 134 -12.69 15.61 11.92
C PRO A 134 -12.50 17.07 12.34
N LYS A 135 -13.47 17.63 13.08
CA LYS A 135 -13.30 18.95 13.71
C LYS A 135 -12.03 18.95 14.58
N LYS A 136 -11.34 20.10 14.66
CA LYS A 136 -10.05 20.26 15.34
C LYS A 136 -8.91 19.43 14.72
N THR A 137 -8.87 19.31 13.40
CA THR A 137 -7.73 18.71 12.70
C THR A 137 -6.86 19.80 12.07
N LYS A 138 -5.55 19.77 12.32
CA LYS A 138 -4.57 20.59 11.63
C LYS A 138 -4.33 20.03 10.23
N ILE A 139 -4.47 20.88 9.20
CA ILE A 139 -4.24 20.51 7.81
C ILE A 139 -2.81 20.85 7.41
N ILE A 140 -2.11 19.89 6.81
CA ILE A 140 -0.78 20.06 6.23
C ILE A 140 -0.87 19.72 4.74
N ASN A 141 -0.39 20.61 3.88
CA ASN A 141 -0.31 20.36 2.44
C ASN A 141 1.10 19.84 2.09
N GLY A 142 1.17 18.67 1.47
CA GLY A 142 2.41 18.04 0.97
C GLY A 142 2.66 18.25 -0.52
#